data_AF-A0A7Y4UPR9-F1
#
_entry.id   AF-A0A7Y4UPR9-F1
#
_cell.length_a   1.000
_cell.length_b   1.000
_cell.length_c   1.000
_cell.angle_alpha   90.00
_cell.angle_beta   90.00
_cell.angle_gamma   90.00
#
_symmetry.space_group_name_H-M   'P 1'
#
loop_
_entity.id
_entity.type
_entity.pdbx_description
1 polymer ?
#
loop_
_entity_poly.entity_id
_entity_poly.type
_entity_poly.pdbx_seq_one_letter_code
_entity_poly.pdbx_strand_id
1 'polypeptide(L)'
;MTPNKKSRPMCAVATLTAVTLLAAGCGSPTESSQDTTQSTSVSAEQNSFKSYLEPFGQKIQAHWPASSLVWPGVDFTKHVAVVFKLDDEKKIEEAWSFDTQGSKKLSQADLNDLTPPDPGQYSQATFKDRTAIFLSVNNSTIKDDPDANELYRFASHEPVHFYHQQDAALQDIGVSRSQEYPINPEPRILRQMAYHNMVKAYENPKERETYLRYAKYWHEQWKQQFPDEYKSIAWVDIAEGHARYIENFMTFRTVKSTPEEIHAGALKNIKKDVTFDSADQESYEIGYVASLLLDESQPSWKDTYLKEGITQAEKLLSNITPLEEKINPKIERDVTSIIEGQNKGISSDIAPVLDAEKDINIPLLKLDTTGAKNSFYSKHFINHKGKEVVIGFTGSYSVADGEAALNGAAVFMENGQLEIPLPKDTESNDGILNVDTEKTKIKNIKVSKETDASGRTIYLAKATS
;
A
#
# COMPACT_ATOMS: atom_id res chain seq x y z
N MET A 1 15.94 -31.63 17.06
CA MET A 1 15.36 -31.30 15.74
C MET A 1 14.68 -29.95 15.86
N THR A 2 15.39 -28.89 15.48
CA THR A 2 14.84 -27.54 15.39
C THR A 2 13.96 -27.47 14.15
N PRO A 3 12.69 -27.02 14.25
CA PRO A 3 11.84 -26.89 13.08
C PRO A 3 12.40 -25.77 12.20
N ASN A 4 12.54 -26.08 10.92
CA ASN A 4 13.04 -25.19 9.89
C ASN A 4 12.01 -24.06 9.69
N LYS A 5 12.26 -22.86 10.24
CA LYS A 5 11.45 -21.66 9.99
C LYS A 5 11.59 -21.30 8.51
N LYS A 6 10.62 -21.70 7.67
CA LYS A 6 10.48 -21.15 6.33
C LYS A 6 9.99 -19.71 6.47
N SER A 7 10.90 -18.74 6.37
CA SER A 7 10.53 -17.34 6.16
C SER A 7 9.86 -17.24 4.79
N ARG A 8 8.56 -16.90 4.76
CA ARG A 8 7.90 -16.52 3.51
C ARG A 8 8.35 -15.10 3.15
N PRO A 9 8.75 -14.82 1.90
CA PRO A 9 9.06 -13.47 1.48
C PRO A 9 7.80 -12.60 1.58
N MET A 10 7.87 -11.50 2.35
CA MET A 10 6.85 -10.45 2.32
C MET A 10 7.10 -9.62 1.06
N CYS A 11 6.19 -9.69 0.09
CA CYS A 11 6.09 -8.68 -0.94
C CYS A 11 5.29 -7.52 -0.32
N ALA A 12 5.94 -6.39 -0.09
CA ALA A 12 5.24 -5.18 0.35
C ALA A 12 4.57 -4.52 -0.86
N VAL A 13 3.30 -4.18 -0.72
CA VAL A 13 2.46 -3.66 -1.80
C VAL A 13 2.14 -2.20 -1.54
N ALA A 14 2.46 -1.34 -2.51
CA ALA A 14 2.11 0.07 -2.43
C ALA A 14 0.72 0.30 -3.01
N THR A 15 -0.26 0.67 -2.18
CA THR A 15 -1.55 1.21 -2.61
C THR A 15 -1.49 2.73 -2.61
N LEU A 16 -1.25 3.35 -3.76
CA LEU A 16 -1.32 4.82 -3.91
C LEU A 16 -2.79 5.24 -3.87
N THR A 17 -3.19 6.04 -2.88
CA THR A 17 -4.54 6.58 -2.80
C THR A 17 -4.63 7.84 -3.69
N ALA A 18 -5.19 7.70 -4.89
CA ALA A 18 -5.60 8.87 -5.66
C ALA A 18 -6.84 9.50 -5.00
N VAL A 19 -6.65 10.54 -4.19
CA VAL A 19 -7.76 11.34 -3.66
C VAL A 19 -8.26 12.27 -4.77
N THR A 20 -9.31 11.86 -5.48
CA THR A 20 -10.02 12.74 -6.41
C THR A 20 -10.91 13.71 -5.63
N LEU A 21 -10.37 14.89 -5.32
CA LEU A 21 -11.16 16.04 -4.86
C LEU A 21 -11.97 16.60 -6.05
N LEU A 22 -13.25 16.24 -6.13
CA LEU A 22 -14.21 16.90 -7.01
C LEU A 22 -14.60 18.26 -6.42
N ALA A 23 -13.87 19.31 -6.79
CA ALA A 23 -14.29 20.69 -6.53
C ALA A 23 -15.25 21.15 -7.64
N ALA A 24 -16.55 21.16 -7.34
CA ALA A 24 -17.55 21.87 -8.14
C ALA A 24 -17.45 23.37 -7.84
N GLY A 25 -16.92 24.15 -8.79
CA GLY A 25 -16.84 25.61 -8.70
C GLY A 25 -17.36 26.25 -9.97
N CYS A 26 -18.60 26.72 -9.95
CA CYS A 26 -19.14 27.64 -10.95
C CYS A 26 -18.48 29.02 -10.80
N GLY A 27 -17.93 29.56 -11.89
CA GLY A 27 -17.48 30.95 -11.98
C GLY A 27 -17.05 31.29 -13.41
N SER A 28 -17.83 32.15 -14.07
CA SER A 28 -17.61 32.63 -15.45
C SER A 28 -16.42 33.62 -15.57
N PRO A 29 -15.93 33.91 -16.79
CA PRO A 29 -14.58 34.38 -17.06
C PRO A 29 -14.44 35.91 -17.09
N THR A 30 -13.22 36.41 -16.92
CA THR A 30 -12.85 37.77 -17.36
C THR A 30 -11.41 37.77 -17.91
N GLU A 31 -11.22 38.55 -18.96
CA GLU A 31 -10.14 38.52 -19.95
C GLU A 31 -8.79 39.12 -19.51
N SER A 32 -7.74 38.58 -20.15
CA SER A 32 -6.50 39.19 -20.69
C SER A 32 -5.60 40.09 -19.82
N SER A 33 -4.29 39.80 -19.78
CA SER A 33 -3.30 40.41 -20.70
C SER A 33 -1.83 39.99 -20.43
N GLN A 34 -1.16 39.74 -21.57
CA GLN A 34 0.25 39.62 -22.01
C GLN A 34 1.49 39.77 -21.12
N ASP A 35 2.46 38.92 -21.49
CA ASP A 35 3.92 39.10 -21.70
C ASP A 35 4.81 39.71 -20.62
N THR A 36 5.82 38.95 -20.17
CA THR A 36 7.22 39.22 -20.58
C THR A 36 8.14 38.02 -20.37
N THR A 37 8.94 37.71 -21.40
CA THR A 37 10.01 36.72 -21.41
C THR A 37 11.27 37.29 -20.75
N GLN A 38 11.89 36.56 -19.82
CA GLN A 38 13.31 36.76 -19.55
C GLN A 38 14.01 35.45 -19.15
N SER A 39 15.08 35.17 -19.90
CA SER A 39 15.96 34.03 -19.82
C SER A 39 16.83 34.08 -18.57
N THR A 40 16.75 33.06 -17.73
CA THR A 40 17.75 32.69 -16.71
C THR A 40 17.89 31.16 -16.66
N SER A 41 18.45 30.57 -17.70
CA SER A 41 19.16 29.30 -17.64
C SER A 41 20.61 29.65 -17.25
N VAL A 42 21.19 29.18 -16.14
CA VAL A 42 21.87 27.88 -16.00
C VAL A 42 22.04 27.51 -14.50
N SER A 43 21.37 28.18 -13.54
CA SER A 43 21.51 27.89 -12.10
C SER A 43 20.26 27.32 -11.40
N ALA A 44 19.18 27.05 -12.15
CA ALA A 44 17.88 26.68 -11.59
C ALA A 44 17.67 25.15 -11.42
N GLU A 45 18.39 24.31 -12.15
CA GLU A 45 18.14 22.85 -12.13
C GLU A 45 18.76 22.12 -10.93
N GLN A 46 19.95 22.52 -10.46
CA GLN A 46 20.60 21.90 -9.29
C GLN A 46 19.91 22.20 -7.95
N ASN A 47 18.96 23.14 -7.92
CA ASN A 47 18.15 23.46 -6.72
C ASN A 47 16.78 22.76 -6.70
N SER A 48 16.40 21.96 -7.70
CA SER A 48 15.05 21.38 -7.74
C SER A 48 14.89 20.13 -6.83
N PHE A 49 15.80 19.15 -6.95
CA PHE A 49 15.66 17.90 -6.21
C PHE A 49 16.01 18.00 -4.72
N LYS A 50 17.06 18.76 -4.38
CA LYS A 50 17.40 19.01 -2.97
C LYS A 50 16.28 19.77 -2.25
N SER A 51 15.71 20.81 -2.87
CA SER A 51 14.59 21.56 -2.29
C SER A 51 13.32 20.70 -2.19
N TYR A 52 13.07 19.83 -3.16
CA TYR A 52 12.00 18.82 -3.08
C TYR A 52 12.14 17.91 -1.84
N LEU A 53 13.36 17.46 -1.53
CA LEU A 53 13.61 16.59 -0.37
C LEU A 53 13.78 17.33 0.97
N GLU A 54 13.76 18.65 0.99
CA GLU A 54 13.93 19.42 2.22
C GLU A 54 12.80 19.15 3.23
N PRO A 55 11.50 19.22 2.85
CA PRO A 55 10.40 18.83 3.74
C PRO A 55 10.51 17.38 4.24
N PHE A 56 10.97 16.45 3.39
CA PHE A 56 11.17 15.04 3.75
C PHE A 56 12.20 14.89 4.87
N GLY A 57 13.38 15.52 4.71
CA GLY A 57 14.43 15.49 5.72
C GLY A 57 14.03 16.17 7.04
N GLN A 58 13.31 17.29 6.96
CA GLN A 58 12.78 17.99 8.14
C GLN A 58 11.83 17.11 8.95
N LYS A 59 10.91 16.39 8.29
CA LYS A 59 9.99 15.45 8.94
C LYS A 59 10.72 14.30 9.62
N ILE A 60 11.72 13.71 8.96
CA ILE A 60 12.56 12.66 9.55
C ILE A 60 13.20 13.16 10.85
N GLN A 61 13.85 14.33 10.82
CA GLN A 61 14.49 14.89 12.01
C GLN A 61 13.50 15.21 13.14
N ALA A 62 12.30 15.68 12.80
CA ALA A 62 11.29 16.08 13.76
C ALA A 62 10.62 14.88 14.45
N HIS A 63 10.32 13.82 13.69
CA HIS A 63 9.36 12.80 14.10
C HIS A 63 9.97 11.42 14.36
N TRP A 64 10.97 10.98 13.58
CA TRP A 64 11.60 9.68 13.80
C TRP A 64 12.19 9.52 15.22
N PRO A 65 12.73 10.56 15.89
CA PRO A 65 13.14 10.45 17.29
C PRO A 65 12.03 10.06 18.26
N ALA A 66 10.75 10.24 17.89
CA ALA A 66 9.60 9.90 18.71
C ALA A 66 9.04 8.50 18.45
N SER A 67 9.59 7.73 17.50
CA SER A 67 9.02 6.45 17.06
C SER A 67 8.85 5.44 18.21
N SER A 68 9.81 5.38 19.14
CA SER A 68 9.78 4.45 20.28
C SER A 68 8.75 4.84 21.34
N LEU A 69 8.27 6.09 21.30
CA LEU A 69 7.17 6.56 22.15
C LEU A 69 5.81 6.22 21.53
N VAL A 70 5.76 5.96 20.22
CA VAL A 70 4.55 5.56 19.48
C VAL A 70 4.30 4.08 19.65
N TRP A 71 5.32 3.24 19.41
CA TRP A 71 5.20 1.80 19.55
C TRP A 71 6.45 1.20 20.24
N PRO A 72 6.27 0.35 21.28
CA PRO A 72 7.38 -0.32 21.93
C PRO A 72 8.20 -1.17 20.94
N GLY A 73 9.51 -0.91 20.87
CA GLY A 73 10.43 -1.63 19.98
C GLY A 73 10.65 -0.98 18.60
N VAL A 74 9.81 -0.01 18.20
CA VAL A 74 9.99 0.73 16.95
C VAL A 74 10.95 1.89 17.15
N ASP A 75 12.21 1.71 16.78
CA ASP A 75 13.27 2.72 16.96
C ASP A 75 13.87 3.16 15.61
N PHE A 76 13.24 4.15 14.98
CA PHE A 76 13.67 4.73 13.70
C PHE A 76 14.96 5.55 13.80
N THR A 77 15.46 5.84 15.00
CA THR A 77 16.74 6.58 15.15
C THR A 77 17.93 5.81 14.61
N LYS A 78 17.83 4.49 14.50
CA LYS A 78 18.85 3.60 13.94
C LYS A 78 18.75 3.41 12.43
N HIS A 79 17.64 3.80 11.81
CA HIS A 79 17.36 3.58 10.40
C HIS A 79 17.92 4.71 9.52
N VAL A 80 18.06 4.42 8.22
CA VAL A 80 18.40 5.41 7.18
C VAL A 80 17.38 5.30 6.05
N ALA A 81 16.89 6.43 5.54
CA ALA A 81 16.19 6.46 4.26
C ALA A 81 17.16 6.90 3.16
N VAL A 82 17.21 6.18 2.03
CA VAL A 82 17.93 6.61 0.83
C VAL A 82 16.92 6.87 -0.27
N VAL A 83 16.94 8.08 -0.81
CA VAL A 83 16.04 8.50 -1.89
C VAL A 83 16.84 8.69 -3.17
N PHE A 84 16.45 7.98 -4.23
CA PHE A 84 17.03 8.06 -5.55
C PHE A 84 16.12 8.87 -6.48
N LYS A 85 16.69 9.82 -7.23
CA LYS A 85 16.06 10.39 -8.42
C LYS A 85 16.51 9.61 -9.63
N LEU A 86 15.56 9.04 -10.34
CA LEU A 86 15.80 8.28 -11.56
C LEU A 86 15.35 9.08 -12.78
N ASP A 87 16.11 8.97 -13.88
CA ASP A 87 15.70 9.46 -15.20
C ASP A 87 14.67 8.52 -15.86
N ASP A 88 14.22 8.88 -17.06
CA ASP A 88 13.26 8.07 -17.83
C ASP A 88 13.83 6.71 -18.28
N GLU A 89 15.16 6.54 -18.26
CA GLU A 89 15.87 5.28 -18.51
C GLU A 89 16.16 4.51 -17.21
N LYS A 90 15.59 4.93 -16.07
CA LYS A 90 15.77 4.37 -14.72
C LYS A 90 17.20 4.44 -14.18
N LYS A 91 18.05 5.30 -14.75
CA LYS A 91 19.40 5.54 -14.22
C LYS A 91 19.36 6.56 -13.10
N ILE A 92 20.25 6.40 -12.12
CA ILE A 92 20.36 7.32 -10.99
C ILE A 92 20.94 8.66 -11.48
N GLU A 93 20.13 9.71 -11.45
CA GLU A 93 20.59 11.09 -11.66
C GLU A 93 21.23 11.65 -10.38
N GLU A 94 20.59 11.40 -9.25
CA GLU A 94 21.00 11.92 -7.95
C GLU A 94 20.43 11.06 -6.80
N ALA A 95 21.12 10.97 -5.67
CA ALA A 95 20.58 10.31 -4.49
C ALA A 95 21.02 11.00 -3.19
N TRP A 96 20.17 10.88 -2.17
CA TRP A 96 20.39 11.45 -0.84
C TRP A 96 20.07 10.42 0.25
N SER A 97 20.89 10.37 1.29
CA SER A 97 20.59 9.64 2.53
C SER A 97 20.08 10.59 3.60
N PHE A 98 19.11 10.13 4.40
CA PHE A 98 18.47 10.86 5.49
C PHE A 98 18.44 10.03 6.76
N ASP A 99 18.75 10.67 7.88
CA ASP A 99 18.52 10.14 9.22
C ASP A 99 18.19 11.28 10.20
N THR A 100 18.10 10.94 11.49
CA THR A 100 17.77 11.91 12.54
C THR A 100 18.82 13.00 12.75
N GLN A 101 20.02 12.86 12.16
CA GLN A 101 21.12 13.82 12.29
C GLN A 101 21.21 14.77 11.09
N GLY A 102 20.65 14.40 9.94
CA GLY A 102 20.91 15.16 8.72
C GLY A 102 20.49 14.49 7.43
N SER A 103 20.74 15.22 6.35
CA SER A 103 20.74 14.68 5.00
C SER A 103 22.13 14.80 4.38
N LYS A 104 22.47 13.87 3.48
CA LYS A 104 23.74 13.88 2.75
C LYS A 104 23.52 13.42 1.32
N LYS A 105 24.02 14.21 0.36
CA LYS A 105 24.11 13.80 -1.05
C LYS A 105 25.10 12.65 -1.19
N LEU A 106 24.69 11.59 -1.86
CA LEU A 106 25.52 10.42 -2.11
C LEU A 106 26.50 10.70 -3.28
N SER A 107 27.74 10.25 -3.12
CA SER A 107 28.75 10.30 -4.16
C SER A 107 28.62 9.10 -5.10
N GLN A 108 29.22 9.14 -6.28
CA GLN A 108 29.24 7.98 -7.19
C GLN A 108 29.79 6.72 -6.50
N ALA A 109 30.79 6.86 -5.65
CA ALA A 109 31.35 5.75 -4.89
C ALA A 109 30.35 5.14 -3.89
N ASP A 110 29.43 5.95 -3.33
CA ASP A 110 28.36 5.44 -2.46
C ASP A 110 27.30 4.67 -3.26
N LEU A 111 27.18 4.89 -4.58
CA LEU A 111 26.12 4.33 -5.44
C LEU A 111 26.48 3.02 -6.13
N ASN A 112 27.78 2.71 -6.29
CA ASN A 112 28.25 1.62 -7.14
C ASN A 112 27.68 0.23 -6.77
N ASP A 113 27.27 0.03 -5.52
CA ASP A 113 26.72 -1.23 -5.01
C ASP A 113 25.23 -1.11 -4.60
N LEU A 114 24.55 -0.02 -4.99
CA LEU A 114 23.14 0.20 -4.64
C LEU A 114 22.24 -0.05 -5.84
N THR A 115 21.20 -0.85 -5.63
CA THR A 115 20.13 -1.05 -6.60
C THR A 115 18.92 -0.23 -6.16
N PRO A 116 18.55 0.84 -6.89
CA PRO A 116 17.35 1.60 -6.60
C PRO A 116 16.10 0.79 -6.99
N PRO A 117 14.99 0.90 -6.24
CA PRO A 117 13.69 0.41 -6.72
C PRO A 117 13.20 1.28 -7.90
N ASP A 118 12.13 0.86 -8.59
CA ASP A 118 11.53 1.67 -9.68
C ASP A 118 10.92 2.99 -9.13
N PRO A 119 10.72 4.03 -9.98
CA PRO A 119 10.10 5.27 -9.53
C PRO A 119 8.73 5.06 -8.87
N GLY A 120 8.51 5.68 -7.71
CA GLY A 120 7.31 5.50 -6.89
C GLY A 120 7.32 4.24 -6.02
N GLN A 121 8.40 3.46 -6.05
CA GLN A 121 8.56 2.23 -5.29
C GLN A 121 9.58 2.36 -4.16
N TYR A 122 9.64 1.32 -3.33
CA TYR A 122 10.52 1.20 -2.20
C TYR A 122 11.06 -0.23 -2.05
N SER A 123 12.15 -0.39 -1.31
CA SER A 123 12.69 -1.71 -0.97
C SER A 123 13.40 -1.73 0.39
N GLN A 124 13.38 -2.90 1.02
CA GLN A 124 14.16 -3.20 2.22
C GLN A 124 15.65 -3.31 1.86
N ALA A 125 16.52 -2.57 2.57
CA ALA A 125 17.94 -2.51 2.25
C ALA A 125 18.84 -2.38 3.48
N THR A 126 20.15 -2.37 3.23
CA THR A 126 21.17 -1.99 4.20
C THR A 126 22.05 -0.92 3.57
N PHE A 127 22.39 0.12 4.33
CA PHE A 127 23.28 1.18 3.89
C PHE A 127 24.31 1.48 4.99
N LYS A 128 25.58 1.22 4.71
CA LYS A 128 26.70 1.41 5.67
C LYS A 128 26.44 0.72 7.01
N ASP A 129 26.12 -0.57 6.94
CA ASP A 129 25.80 -1.45 8.08
C ASP A 129 24.57 -1.04 8.91
N ARG A 130 23.78 -0.08 8.42
CA ARG A 130 22.51 0.32 9.03
C ARG A 130 21.34 -0.19 8.23
N THR A 131 20.30 -0.59 8.95
CA THR A 131 18.99 -0.90 8.39
C THR A 131 18.46 0.28 7.58
N ALA A 132 18.07 0.04 6.34
CA ALA A 132 17.66 1.10 5.42
C ALA A 132 16.34 0.81 4.71
N ILE A 133 15.71 1.88 4.27
CA ILE A 133 14.67 1.86 3.24
C ILE A 133 15.17 2.64 2.04
N PHE A 134 15.09 2.01 0.87
CA PHE A 134 15.36 2.68 -0.41
C PHE A 134 14.04 3.10 -1.01
N LEU A 135 13.99 4.33 -1.52
CA LEU A 135 12.83 4.93 -2.17
C LEU A 135 13.30 5.56 -3.47
N SER A 136 12.50 5.45 -4.54
CA SER A 136 12.84 6.06 -5.81
C SER A 136 11.75 7.00 -6.28
N VAL A 137 12.16 8.11 -6.90
CA VAL A 137 11.28 9.09 -7.51
C VAL A 137 11.78 9.44 -8.90
N ASN A 138 10.89 9.94 -9.75
CA ASN A 138 11.20 10.61 -11.01
C ASN A 138 10.45 11.95 -11.09
N ASN A 139 10.55 12.65 -12.22
CA ASN A 139 9.88 13.93 -12.39
C ASN A 139 8.34 13.82 -12.28
N SER A 140 7.75 12.70 -12.67
CA SER A 140 6.29 12.48 -12.54
C SER A 140 5.90 12.32 -11.08
N THR A 141 6.56 11.44 -10.33
CA THR A 141 6.22 11.22 -8.92
C THR A 141 6.48 12.46 -8.06
N ILE A 142 7.51 13.26 -8.40
CA ILE A 142 7.76 14.55 -7.77
C ILE A 142 6.61 15.52 -8.01
N LYS A 143 6.05 15.55 -9.22
CA LYS A 143 4.91 16.39 -9.57
C LYS A 143 3.64 15.98 -8.82
N ASP A 144 3.45 14.68 -8.60
CA ASP A 144 2.27 14.13 -7.92
C ASP A 144 2.35 14.30 -6.38
N ASP A 145 3.55 14.38 -5.81
CA ASP A 145 3.80 14.59 -4.37
C ASP A 145 4.82 15.72 -4.12
N PRO A 146 4.53 16.99 -4.47
CA PRO A 146 5.51 18.08 -4.53
C PRO A 146 6.16 18.43 -3.18
N ASP A 147 5.53 18.05 -2.06
CA ASP A 147 6.01 18.30 -0.70
C ASP A 147 6.63 17.05 -0.04
N ALA A 148 6.86 15.99 -0.83
CA ALA A 148 7.37 14.70 -0.37
C ALA A 148 6.58 14.14 0.84
N ASN A 149 5.27 14.36 0.87
CA ASN A 149 4.37 13.89 1.92
C ASN A 149 4.22 12.38 1.84
N GLU A 150 3.82 11.86 0.69
CA GLU A 150 3.64 10.43 0.47
C GLU A 150 4.98 9.69 0.55
N LEU A 151 6.05 10.28 0.00
CA LEU A 151 7.40 9.74 0.15
C LEU A 151 7.79 9.54 1.62
N TYR A 152 7.52 10.55 2.47
CA TYR A 152 7.77 10.47 3.92
C TYR A 152 6.89 9.45 4.63
N ARG A 153 5.61 9.35 4.21
CA ARG A 153 4.68 8.34 4.73
C ARG A 153 5.20 6.94 4.45
N PHE A 154 5.60 6.62 3.22
CA PHE A 154 6.22 5.33 2.90
C PHE A 154 7.51 5.08 3.69
N ALA A 155 8.35 6.11 3.84
CA ALA A 155 9.57 6.00 4.64
C ALA A 155 9.32 5.67 6.12
N SER A 156 8.10 5.91 6.63
CA SER A 156 7.71 5.63 8.01
C SER A 156 6.80 4.40 8.14
N HIS A 157 6.09 4.02 7.07
CA HIS A 157 5.16 2.90 7.01
C HIS A 157 5.90 1.58 6.76
N GLU A 158 6.64 1.49 5.66
CA GLU A 158 7.24 0.24 5.18
C GLU A 158 8.29 -0.38 6.11
N PRO A 159 9.13 0.41 6.82
CA PRO A 159 10.03 -0.16 7.82
C PRO A 159 9.32 -0.92 8.93
N VAL A 160 8.03 -0.62 9.20
CA VAL A 160 7.23 -1.36 10.18
C VAL A 160 7.08 -2.81 9.73
N HIS A 161 6.67 -3.05 8.48
CA HIS A 161 6.55 -4.40 7.92
C HIS A 161 7.90 -5.12 7.89
N PHE A 162 8.94 -4.45 7.39
CA PHE A 162 10.25 -5.06 7.20
C PHE A 162 10.94 -5.48 8.50
N TYR A 163 10.82 -4.66 9.55
CA TYR A 163 11.70 -4.75 10.72
C TYR A 163 10.95 -4.89 12.04
N HIS A 164 9.67 -4.51 12.11
CA HIS A 164 8.93 -4.40 13.38
C HIS A 164 7.68 -5.27 13.44
N GLN A 165 7.43 -6.10 12.42
CA GLN A 165 6.34 -7.08 12.38
C GLN A 165 6.79 -8.54 12.28
N GLN A 166 8.10 -8.82 12.33
CA GLN A 166 8.65 -10.17 12.14
C GLN A 166 8.17 -11.22 13.16
N ASP A 167 7.86 -10.78 14.39
CA ASP A 167 7.38 -11.62 15.49
C ASP A 167 5.84 -11.62 15.64
N ALA A 168 5.12 -10.99 14.72
CA ALA A 168 3.67 -10.96 14.80
C ALA A 168 3.10 -12.37 14.56
N ALA A 169 2.07 -12.74 15.33
CA ALA A 169 1.38 -14.03 15.26
C ALA A 169 0.48 -14.13 14.01
N LEU A 170 1.07 -13.87 12.84
CA LEU A 170 0.40 -13.73 11.56
C LEU A 170 0.48 -15.02 10.71
N GLN A 171 1.18 -16.05 11.18
CA GLN A 171 1.49 -17.24 10.39
C GLN A 171 0.27 -18.13 10.08
N ASP A 172 -0.76 -18.07 10.94
CA ASP A 172 -1.98 -18.89 10.84
C ASP A 172 -3.25 -18.08 10.48
N ILE A 173 -3.09 -16.79 10.13
CA ILE A 173 -4.19 -15.89 9.79
C ILE A 173 -4.29 -15.79 8.26
N GLY A 174 -5.51 -15.75 7.72
CA GLY A 174 -5.73 -15.62 6.27
C GLY A 174 -4.99 -14.41 5.70
N VAL A 175 -4.30 -14.58 4.58
CA VAL A 175 -3.32 -13.60 4.04
C VAL A 175 -3.84 -12.83 2.82
N SER A 176 -5.15 -12.76 2.64
CA SER A 176 -5.71 -12.22 1.39
C SER A 176 -6.09 -10.75 1.54
N ARG A 177 -5.64 -9.93 0.58
CA ARG A 177 -6.14 -8.55 0.40
C ARG A 177 -7.39 -8.50 -0.48
N SER A 178 -7.77 -9.64 -1.05
CA SER A 178 -8.82 -9.75 -2.04
C SER A 178 -10.21 -9.74 -1.44
N GLN A 179 -11.14 -9.09 -2.15
CA GLN A 179 -12.58 -9.19 -1.92
C GLN A 179 -13.26 -9.94 -3.07
N GLU A 180 -14.30 -10.71 -2.78
CA GLU A 180 -15.02 -11.47 -3.81
C GLU A 180 -15.57 -10.55 -4.92
N TYR A 181 -15.42 -10.98 -6.17
CA TYR A 181 -15.96 -10.29 -7.34
C TYR A 181 -17.16 -11.04 -7.95
N PRO A 182 -18.30 -10.36 -8.23
CA PRO A 182 -18.58 -8.93 -8.01
C PRO A 182 -18.57 -8.54 -6.53
N ILE A 183 -18.10 -7.32 -6.26
CA ILE A 183 -17.97 -6.79 -4.91
C ILE A 183 -19.37 -6.59 -4.32
N ASN A 184 -19.62 -7.18 -3.15
CA ASN A 184 -20.84 -6.96 -2.37
C ASN A 184 -20.69 -5.67 -1.52
N PRO A 185 -21.60 -4.67 -1.65
CA PRO A 185 -21.54 -3.46 -0.82
C PRO A 185 -21.83 -3.71 0.66
N GLU A 186 -22.58 -4.74 1.02
CA GLU A 186 -23.04 -4.98 2.39
C GLU A 186 -21.92 -5.06 3.45
N PRO A 187 -20.84 -5.87 3.30
CA PRO A 187 -19.74 -5.88 4.27
C PRO A 187 -19.03 -4.53 4.40
N ARG A 188 -18.92 -3.77 3.30
CA ARG A 188 -18.32 -2.43 3.28
C ARG A 188 -19.18 -1.44 4.07
N ILE A 189 -20.51 -1.52 3.95
CA ILE A 189 -21.45 -0.70 4.76
C ILE A 189 -21.25 -0.99 6.25
N LEU A 190 -21.19 -2.26 6.65
CA LEU A 190 -21.04 -2.64 8.05
C LEU A 190 -19.70 -2.17 8.64
N ARG A 191 -18.60 -2.34 7.90
CA ARG A 191 -17.27 -1.86 8.29
C ARG A 191 -17.21 -0.32 8.33
N GLN A 192 -17.81 0.37 7.37
CA GLN A 192 -17.91 1.82 7.36
C GLN A 192 -18.75 2.35 8.54
N MET A 193 -19.82 1.67 8.92
CA MET A 193 -20.62 2.01 10.11
C MET A 193 -19.83 1.81 11.41
N ALA A 194 -19.03 0.74 11.52
CA ALA A 194 -18.14 0.54 12.64
C ALA A 194 -17.06 1.63 12.73
N TYR A 195 -16.39 1.93 11.61
CA TYR A 195 -15.41 3.01 11.50
C TYR A 195 -15.99 4.37 11.88
N HIS A 196 -17.13 4.74 11.30
CA HIS A 196 -17.84 5.99 11.57
C HIS A 196 -18.12 6.18 13.07
N ASN A 197 -18.59 5.13 13.74
CA ASN A 197 -18.84 5.18 15.17
C ASN A 197 -17.56 5.25 16.01
N MET A 198 -16.47 4.57 15.61
CA MET A 198 -15.17 4.74 16.27
C MET A 198 -14.63 6.18 16.12
N VAL A 199 -14.77 6.78 14.95
CA VAL A 199 -14.41 8.20 14.74
C VAL A 199 -15.20 9.11 15.68
N LYS A 200 -16.53 8.95 15.76
CA LYS A 200 -17.36 9.71 16.70
C LYS A 200 -16.97 9.49 18.16
N ALA A 201 -16.59 8.26 18.53
CA ALA A 201 -16.15 7.92 19.88
C ALA A 201 -14.85 8.63 20.27
N TYR A 202 -13.96 8.84 19.29
CA TYR A 202 -12.71 9.57 19.47
C TYR A 202 -12.96 11.08 19.58
N GLU A 203 -13.78 11.63 18.68
CA GLU A 203 -14.15 13.05 18.64
C GLU A 203 -14.96 13.52 19.86
N ASN A 204 -15.74 12.63 20.47
CA ASN A 204 -16.67 12.96 21.55
C ASN A 204 -16.37 12.13 22.81
N PRO A 205 -15.30 12.45 23.58
CA PRO A 205 -14.90 11.66 24.75
C PRO A 205 -16.01 11.43 25.78
N LYS A 206 -16.95 12.37 25.93
CA LYS A 206 -18.09 12.27 26.86
C LYS A 206 -19.14 11.24 26.43
N GLU A 207 -19.25 10.95 25.14
CA GLU A 207 -20.22 10.00 24.56
C GLU A 207 -19.53 8.73 24.02
N ARG A 208 -18.22 8.60 24.28
CA ARG A 208 -17.37 7.53 23.76
C ARG A 208 -17.96 6.16 23.96
N GLU A 209 -18.42 5.84 25.17
CA GLU A 209 -18.98 4.53 25.49
C GLU A 209 -20.17 4.21 24.57
N THR A 210 -21.10 5.13 24.40
CA THR A 210 -22.27 4.95 23.53
C THR A 210 -21.85 4.65 22.09
N TYR A 211 -20.93 5.45 21.53
CA TYR A 211 -20.46 5.24 20.16
C TYR A 211 -19.67 3.94 20.00
N LEU A 212 -18.87 3.54 20.97
CA LEU A 212 -18.18 2.25 20.93
C LEU A 212 -19.16 1.06 21.00
N ARG A 213 -20.30 1.21 21.69
CA ARG A 213 -21.35 0.18 21.70
C ARG A 213 -22.05 0.05 20.34
N TYR A 214 -22.25 1.15 19.61
CA TYR A 214 -22.70 1.10 18.22
C TYR A 214 -21.65 0.48 17.30
N ALA A 215 -20.37 0.86 17.45
CA ALA A 215 -19.27 0.25 16.69
C ALA A 215 -19.20 -1.27 16.92
N LYS A 216 -19.35 -1.73 18.17
CA LYS A 216 -19.44 -3.15 18.52
C LYS A 216 -20.58 -3.84 17.80
N TYR A 217 -21.77 -3.25 17.77
CA TYR A 217 -22.92 -3.83 17.08
C TYR A 217 -22.61 -4.09 15.60
N TRP A 218 -22.09 -3.10 14.87
CA TRP A 218 -21.76 -3.24 13.45
C TRP A 218 -20.62 -4.21 13.17
N HIS A 219 -19.59 -4.21 14.02
CA HIS A 219 -18.49 -5.17 13.93
C HIS A 219 -18.98 -6.61 14.11
N GLU A 220 -19.86 -6.86 15.08
CA GLU A 220 -20.48 -8.17 15.28
C GLU A 220 -21.38 -8.57 14.11
N GLN A 221 -22.17 -7.64 13.55
CA GLN A 221 -22.97 -7.91 12.35
C GLN A 221 -22.08 -8.33 11.18
N TRP A 222 -20.97 -7.61 10.92
CA TRP A 222 -20.03 -7.97 9.86
C TRP A 222 -19.43 -9.36 10.09
N LYS A 223 -18.92 -9.63 11.30
CA LYS A 223 -18.32 -10.92 11.67
C LYS A 223 -19.30 -12.09 11.52
N GLN A 224 -20.58 -11.87 11.85
CA GLN A 224 -21.60 -12.90 11.84
C GLN A 224 -22.17 -13.16 10.44
N GLN A 225 -22.33 -12.12 9.62
CA GLN A 225 -22.90 -12.21 8.28
C GLN A 225 -21.85 -12.53 7.20
N PHE A 226 -20.59 -12.12 7.40
CA PHE A 226 -19.48 -12.30 6.46
C PHE A 226 -18.25 -12.96 7.13
N PRO A 227 -18.40 -14.17 7.73
CA PRO A 227 -17.34 -14.79 8.51
C PRO A 227 -16.09 -15.16 7.69
N ASP A 228 -16.25 -15.42 6.38
CA ASP A 228 -15.13 -15.77 5.51
C ASP A 228 -14.30 -14.53 5.17
N GLU A 229 -14.94 -13.39 4.86
CA GLU A 229 -14.25 -12.11 4.68
C GLU A 229 -13.58 -11.65 5.99
N TYR A 230 -14.28 -11.75 7.11
CA TYR A 230 -13.73 -11.44 8.44
C TYR A 230 -12.42 -12.19 8.72
N LYS A 231 -12.36 -13.47 8.36
CA LYS A 231 -11.15 -14.28 8.52
C LYS A 231 -10.07 -13.97 7.49
N SER A 232 -10.46 -13.71 6.24
CA SER A 232 -9.50 -13.52 5.15
C SER A 232 -8.75 -12.19 5.25
N ILE A 233 -9.43 -11.12 5.69
CA ILE A 233 -8.86 -9.78 5.82
C ILE A 233 -8.15 -9.52 7.14
N ALA A 234 -8.30 -10.41 8.14
CA ALA A 234 -7.77 -10.19 9.49
C ALA A 234 -6.26 -9.92 9.53
N TRP A 235 -5.48 -10.53 8.64
CA TRP A 235 -4.04 -10.24 8.52
C TRP A 235 -3.80 -8.79 8.10
N VAL A 236 -4.57 -8.29 7.13
CA VAL A 236 -4.49 -6.91 6.63
C VAL A 236 -4.93 -5.93 7.70
N ASP A 237 -6.05 -6.19 8.39
CA ASP A 237 -6.51 -5.41 9.54
C ASP A 237 -5.39 -5.24 10.59
N ILE A 238 -4.66 -6.33 10.91
CA ILE A 238 -3.56 -6.29 11.88
C ILE A 238 -2.34 -5.56 11.32
N ALA A 239 -1.82 -6.02 10.17
CA ALA A 239 -0.53 -5.60 9.63
C ALA A 239 -0.58 -4.14 9.13
N GLU A 240 -1.55 -3.83 8.27
CA GLU A 240 -1.72 -2.48 7.72
C GLU A 240 -2.25 -1.52 8.77
N GLY A 241 -3.17 -1.96 9.64
CA GLY A 241 -3.64 -1.15 10.76
C GLY A 241 -2.51 -0.71 11.71
N HIS A 242 -1.55 -1.59 11.99
CA HIS A 242 -0.39 -1.29 12.81
C HIS A 242 0.58 -0.33 12.12
N ALA A 243 0.92 -0.59 10.85
CA ALA A 243 1.81 0.27 10.08
C ALA A 243 1.18 1.66 9.87
N ARG A 244 -0.11 1.73 9.55
CA ARG A 244 -0.89 2.97 9.42
C ARG A 244 -0.90 3.80 10.69
N TYR A 245 -1.05 3.14 11.85
CA TYR A 245 -1.00 3.81 13.13
C TYR A 245 0.34 4.50 13.37
N ILE A 246 1.46 3.81 13.14
CA ILE A 246 2.80 4.40 13.29
C ILE A 246 3.00 5.52 12.27
N GLU A 247 2.71 5.27 10.99
CA GLU A 247 2.82 6.22 9.89
C GLU A 247 2.09 7.55 10.20
N ASN A 248 0.82 7.49 10.62
CA ASN A 248 0.05 8.69 10.92
C ASN A 248 0.63 9.44 12.13
N PHE A 249 1.03 8.75 13.20
CA PHE A 249 1.68 9.39 14.34
C PHE A 249 3.00 10.08 13.97
N MET A 250 3.75 9.49 13.04
CA MET A 250 4.99 10.07 12.52
C MET A 250 4.77 11.36 11.72
N THR A 251 3.54 11.82 11.50
CA THR A 251 3.26 13.11 10.83
C THR A 251 3.08 14.29 11.79
N PHE A 252 2.89 14.04 13.09
CA PHE A 252 2.58 15.10 14.05
C PHE A 252 3.26 14.93 15.41
N ARG A 253 3.62 13.72 15.82
CA ARG A 253 4.21 13.49 17.14
C ARG A 253 5.71 13.76 17.11
N THR A 254 6.18 14.45 18.13
CA THR A 254 7.61 14.67 18.43
C THR A 254 7.90 14.19 19.85
N VAL A 255 9.18 14.17 20.24
CA VAL A 255 9.60 13.82 21.62
C VAL A 255 9.08 14.82 22.67
N LYS A 256 8.61 15.99 22.26
CA LYS A 256 8.08 17.05 23.14
C LYS A 256 6.57 17.19 23.09
N SER A 257 5.88 16.42 22.25
CA SER A 257 4.44 16.61 22.04
C SER A 257 3.65 16.36 23.32
N THR A 258 2.71 17.25 23.63
CA THR A 258 1.79 17.07 24.77
C THR A 258 0.64 16.11 24.39
N PRO A 259 -0.09 15.56 25.37
CA PRO A 259 -1.30 14.76 25.10
C PRO A 259 -2.34 15.51 24.24
N GLU A 260 -2.52 16.82 24.45
CA GLU A 260 -3.45 17.65 23.70
C GLU A 260 -3.01 17.82 22.24
N GLU A 261 -1.71 18.04 22.00
CA GLU A 261 -1.15 18.11 20.65
C GLU A 261 -1.25 16.76 19.93
N ILE A 262 -1.05 15.66 20.64
CA ILE A 262 -1.22 14.30 20.10
C ILE A 262 -2.68 14.09 19.69
N HIS A 263 -3.63 14.41 20.56
CA HIS A 263 -5.06 14.24 20.27
C HIS A 263 -5.50 15.14 19.10
N ALA A 264 -5.07 16.40 19.06
CA ALA A 264 -5.37 17.31 17.96
C ALA A 264 -4.73 16.86 16.63
N GLY A 265 -3.49 16.39 16.66
CA GLY A 265 -2.79 15.83 15.49
C GLY A 265 -3.46 14.56 14.97
N ALA A 266 -3.93 13.70 15.87
CA ALA A 266 -4.69 12.51 15.53
C ALA A 266 -6.01 12.87 14.84
N LEU A 267 -6.80 13.80 15.42
CA LEU A 267 -8.06 14.29 14.83
C LEU A 267 -7.89 14.87 13.42
N LYS A 268 -6.76 15.53 13.14
CA LYS A 268 -6.44 16.07 11.82
C LYS A 268 -6.14 14.97 10.79
N ASN A 269 -5.61 13.83 11.22
CA ASN A 269 -5.25 12.71 10.35
C ASN A 269 -6.38 11.69 10.16
N ILE A 270 -7.43 11.72 10.99
CA ILE A 270 -8.61 10.86 10.79
C ILE A 270 -9.37 11.32 9.54
N LYS A 271 -9.65 10.38 8.63
CA LYS A 271 -10.47 10.63 7.44
C LYS A 271 -11.96 10.52 7.78
N LYS A 272 -12.63 11.65 8.05
CA LYS A 272 -14.00 11.66 8.61
C LYS A 272 -15.11 11.41 7.58
N ASP A 273 -14.98 12.01 6.40
CA ASP A 273 -16.00 11.99 5.34
C ASP A 273 -15.57 11.18 4.11
N VAL A 274 -14.81 10.11 4.34
CA VAL A 274 -14.39 9.19 3.29
C VAL A 274 -15.28 7.96 3.29
N THR A 275 -15.60 7.49 2.09
CA THR A 275 -16.12 6.14 1.89
C THR A 275 -15.02 5.33 1.23
N PHE A 276 -14.60 4.27 1.89
CA PHE A 276 -13.60 3.37 1.35
C PHE A 276 -14.23 2.44 0.32
N ASP A 277 -13.41 2.03 -0.63
CA ASP A 277 -13.86 1.29 -1.80
C ASP A 277 -13.40 -0.17 -1.77
N SER A 278 -12.71 -0.59 -0.70
CA SER A 278 -12.18 -1.94 -0.57
C SER A 278 -11.91 -2.32 0.89
N ALA A 279 -12.01 -3.62 1.21
CA ALA A 279 -11.68 -4.16 2.53
C ALA A 279 -10.27 -3.76 3.00
N ASP A 280 -9.34 -3.78 2.06
CA ASP A 280 -7.94 -3.41 2.25
C ASP A 280 -7.81 -1.97 2.72
N GLN A 281 -8.37 -0.99 2.00
CA GLN A 281 -8.33 0.42 2.43
C GLN A 281 -9.02 0.69 3.76
N GLU A 282 -10.14 0.01 4.04
CA GLU A 282 -10.82 0.11 5.34
C GLU A 282 -9.91 -0.33 6.48
N SER A 283 -9.08 -1.36 6.26
CA SER A 283 -8.20 -1.97 7.26
C SER A 283 -7.21 -0.96 7.85
N TYR A 284 -6.64 -0.09 7.00
CA TYR A 284 -5.73 0.98 7.40
C TYR A 284 -6.39 1.91 8.42
N GLU A 285 -7.56 2.45 8.09
CA GLU A 285 -8.19 3.52 8.87
C GLU A 285 -8.96 2.97 10.08
N ILE A 286 -9.56 1.78 9.97
CA ILE A 286 -10.12 1.05 11.12
C ILE A 286 -9.03 0.75 12.14
N GLY A 287 -7.90 0.18 11.70
CA GLY A 287 -6.77 -0.13 12.58
C GLY A 287 -6.19 1.11 13.24
N TYR A 288 -6.07 2.22 12.51
CA TYR A 288 -5.60 3.50 13.03
C TYR A 288 -6.51 4.06 14.12
N VAL A 289 -7.81 4.20 13.87
CA VAL A 289 -8.75 4.79 14.85
C VAL A 289 -8.95 3.88 16.04
N ALA A 290 -9.02 2.56 15.82
CA ALA A 290 -9.10 1.61 16.93
C ALA A 290 -7.88 1.70 17.86
N SER A 291 -6.68 1.85 17.30
CA SER A 291 -5.44 2.02 18.06
C SER A 291 -5.41 3.32 18.87
N LEU A 292 -5.92 4.42 18.30
CA LEU A 292 -6.08 5.70 19.02
C LEU A 292 -7.00 5.56 20.23
N LEU A 293 -8.12 4.88 20.07
CA LEU A 293 -9.07 4.64 21.16
C LEU A 293 -8.50 3.68 22.22
N LEU A 294 -7.70 2.69 21.80
CA LEU A 294 -6.97 1.81 22.70
C LEU A 294 -5.92 2.57 23.52
N ASP A 295 -5.20 3.53 22.93
CA ASP A 295 -4.27 4.39 23.68
C ASP A 295 -4.96 5.14 24.82
N GLU A 296 -6.18 5.61 24.60
CA GLU A 296 -6.91 6.38 25.61
C GLU A 296 -7.66 5.52 26.63
N SER A 297 -8.10 4.31 26.25
CA SER A 297 -8.91 3.43 27.11
C SER A 297 -8.12 2.31 27.78
N GLN A 298 -7.01 1.87 27.17
CA GLN A 298 -6.21 0.72 27.60
C GLN A 298 -4.70 0.99 27.35
N PRO A 299 -4.03 1.94 28.03
CA PRO A 299 -2.69 2.43 27.65
C PRO A 299 -1.57 1.37 27.53
N SER A 300 -1.71 0.21 28.18
CA SER A 300 -0.73 -0.90 28.10
C SER A 300 -1.03 -1.92 27.01
N TRP A 301 -1.97 -1.65 26.09
CA TRP A 301 -2.44 -2.63 25.11
C TRP A 301 -1.37 -3.12 24.13
N LYS A 302 -0.32 -2.32 23.89
CA LYS A 302 0.70 -2.56 22.86
C LYS A 302 1.70 -3.67 23.23
N ASP A 303 1.95 -3.89 24.52
CA ASP A 303 3.02 -4.77 25.00
C ASP A 303 2.93 -6.21 24.48
N THR A 304 1.70 -6.70 24.30
CA THR A 304 1.43 -8.07 23.84
C THR A 304 0.71 -8.14 22.51
N TYR A 305 0.22 -7.01 21.99
CA TYR A 305 -0.74 -6.96 20.88
C TYR A 305 -0.35 -7.82 19.67
N LEU A 306 0.87 -7.66 19.16
CA LEU A 306 1.32 -8.35 17.93
C LEU A 306 1.35 -9.88 18.09
N LYS A 307 1.33 -10.40 19.31
CA LYS A 307 1.35 -11.84 19.61
C LYS A 307 -0.05 -12.42 19.82
N GLU A 308 -1.09 -11.58 19.86
CA GLU A 308 -2.45 -12.02 20.21
C GLU A 308 -3.24 -12.57 19.01
N GLY A 309 -2.88 -12.19 17.78
CA GLY A 309 -3.56 -12.65 16.57
C GLY A 309 -5.01 -12.13 16.44
N ILE A 310 -5.32 -11.01 17.09
CA ILE A 310 -6.63 -10.34 17.01
C ILE A 310 -6.47 -8.94 16.39
N THR A 311 -7.49 -8.48 15.66
CA THR A 311 -7.47 -7.13 15.06
C THR A 311 -7.57 -6.05 16.15
N GLN A 312 -7.10 -4.84 15.85
CA GLN A 312 -7.17 -3.70 16.77
C GLN A 312 -8.62 -3.37 17.13
N ALA A 313 -9.53 -3.44 16.15
CA ALA A 313 -10.96 -3.27 16.38
C ALA A 313 -11.53 -4.35 17.31
N GLU A 314 -11.20 -5.63 17.11
CA GLU A 314 -11.64 -6.71 17.99
C GLU A 314 -11.12 -6.49 19.42
N LYS A 315 -9.84 -6.10 19.59
CA LYS A 315 -9.25 -5.82 20.90
C LYS A 315 -9.97 -4.67 21.61
N LEU A 316 -10.18 -3.56 20.92
CA LEU A 316 -10.90 -2.39 21.43
C LEU A 316 -12.32 -2.77 21.90
N LEU A 317 -13.01 -3.58 21.11
CA LEU A 317 -14.43 -3.87 21.26
C LEU A 317 -14.71 -5.13 22.10
N SER A 318 -13.69 -5.84 22.57
CA SER A 318 -13.80 -7.16 23.23
C SER A 318 -14.69 -7.18 24.49
N ASN A 319 -14.68 -6.11 25.29
CA ASN A 319 -15.43 -6.01 26.56
C ASN A 319 -16.63 -5.06 26.50
N ILE A 320 -17.12 -4.76 25.29
CA ILE A 320 -18.21 -3.80 25.07
C ILE A 320 -19.49 -4.55 24.74
N THR A 321 -20.59 -4.18 25.41
CA THR A 321 -21.91 -4.72 25.09
C THR A 321 -22.52 -3.96 23.90
N PRO A 322 -22.86 -4.63 22.79
CA PRO A 322 -23.39 -3.95 21.61
C PRO A 322 -24.67 -3.16 21.93
N LEU A 323 -24.84 -2.05 21.23
CA LEU A 323 -26.09 -1.30 21.20
C LEU A 323 -26.53 -1.23 19.74
N GLU A 324 -27.75 -1.69 19.46
CA GLU A 324 -28.30 -1.67 18.11
C GLU A 324 -28.41 -0.25 17.58
N GLU A 325 -28.03 -0.05 16.32
CA GLU A 325 -28.15 1.21 15.59
C GLU A 325 -28.85 0.95 14.26
N LYS A 326 -29.56 1.96 13.76
CA LYS A 326 -30.05 1.93 12.38
C LYS A 326 -28.93 2.29 11.41
N ILE A 327 -28.93 1.67 10.25
CA ILE A 327 -28.00 2.03 9.16
C ILE A 327 -28.14 3.52 8.86
N ASN A 328 -26.99 4.20 8.71
CA ASN A 328 -26.96 5.59 8.26
C ASN A 328 -27.26 5.62 6.74
N PRO A 329 -28.37 6.24 6.30
CA PRO A 329 -28.76 6.24 4.88
C PRO A 329 -27.79 6.96 3.94
N LYS A 330 -26.93 7.84 4.47
CA LYS A 330 -25.85 8.46 3.69
C LYS A 330 -24.74 7.44 3.41
N ILE A 331 -24.30 6.72 4.45
CA ILE A 331 -23.24 5.70 4.32
C ILE A 331 -23.69 4.61 3.36
N GLU A 332 -24.90 4.07 3.52
CA GLU A 332 -25.46 3.04 2.64
C GLU A 332 -25.45 3.48 1.17
N ARG A 333 -25.93 4.69 0.89
CA ARG A 333 -25.97 5.25 -0.46
C ARG A 333 -24.59 5.46 -1.05
N ASP A 334 -23.68 6.07 -0.29
CA ASP A 334 -22.34 6.40 -0.76
C ASP A 334 -21.53 5.12 -1.05
N VAL A 335 -21.57 4.14 -0.14
CA VAL A 335 -20.91 2.84 -0.33
C VAL A 335 -21.51 2.12 -1.53
N THR A 336 -22.83 2.00 -1.61
CA THR A 336 -23.49 1.31 -2.74
C THR A 336 -23.10 1.94 -4.08
N SER A 337 -23.15 3.28 -4.16
CA SER A 337 -22.77 4.00 -5.38
C SER A 337 -21.30 3.77 -5.77
N ILE A 338 -20.38 3.76 -4.81
CA ILE A 338 -18.96 3.54 -5.09
C ILE A 338 -18.72 2.11 -5.57
N ILE A 339 -19.31 1.12 -4.90
CA ILE A 339 -19.16 -0.29 -5.24
C ILE A 339 -19.79 -0.61 -6.62
N GLU A 340 -20.95 -0.02 -6.95
CA GLU A 340 -21.53 -0.14 -8.29
C GLU A 340 -20.59 0.42 -9.37
N GLY A 341 -20.00 1.59 -9.11
CA GLY A 341 -19.01 2.21 -10.00
C GLY A 341 -17.75 1.35 -10.18
N GLN A 342 -17.25 0.78 -9.09
CA GLN A 342 -16.10 -0.12 -9.12
C GLN A 342 -16.39 -1.42 -9.87
N ASN A 343 -17.50 -2.09 -9.57
CA ASN A 343 -17.88 -3.33 -10.27
C ASN A 343 -17.96 -3.09 -11.78
N LYS A 344 -18.49 -1.93 -12.19
CA LYS A 344 -18.50 -1.53 -13.60
C LYS A 344 -17.07 -1.35 -14.15
N GLY A 345 -16.19 -0.66 -13.43
CA GLY A 345 -14.80 -0.47 -13.86
C GLY A 345 -13.97 -1.76 -13.90
N ILE A 346 -14.12 -2.61 -12.89
CA ILE A 346 -13.43 -3.91 -12.80
C ILE A 346 -13.88 -4.83 -13.92
N SER A 347 -15.16 -4.79 -14.32
CA SER A 347 -15.68 -5.68 -15.38
C SER A 347 -14.92 -5.60 -16.70
N SER A 348 -14.45 -4.40 -17.09
CA SER A 348 -13.61 -4.23 -18.28
C SER A 348 -12.16 -4.62 -18.03
N ASP A 349 -11.64 -4.27 -16.86
CA ASP A 349 -10.22 -4.49 -16.54
C ASP A 349 -9.91 -5.98 -16.29
N ILE A 350 -10.84 -6.76 -15.75
CA ILE A 350 -10.70 -8.21 -15.49
C ILE A 350 -10.88 -9.06 -16.76
N ALA A 351 -11.45 -8.51 -17.84
CA ALA A 351 -11.82 -9.27 -19.03
C ALA A 351 -10.69 -10.14 -19.62
N PRO A 352 -9.42 -9.67 -19.75
CA PRO A 352 -8.34 -10.49 -20.29
C PRO A 352 -8.09 -11.78 -19.49
N VAL A 353 -8.23 -11.69 -18.17
CA VAL A 353 -8.08 -12.83 -17.24
C VAL A 353 -9.25 -13.79 -17.41
N LEU A 354 -10.49 -13.28 -17.48
CA LEU A 354 -11.68 -14.11 -17.67
C LEU A 354 -11.74 -14.79 -19.04
N ASP A 355 -11.25 -14.11 -20.08
CA ASP A 355 -11.16 -14.67 -21.43
C ASP A 355 -10.10 -15.77 -21.46
N ALA A 356 -8.94 -15.55 -20.84
CA ALA A 356 -7.92 -16.57 -20.68
C ALA A 356 -8.42 -17.78 -19.90
N GLU A 357 -9.28 -17.64 -18.90
CA GLU A 357 -9.87 -18.82 -18.24
C GLU A 357 -10.78 -19.65 -19.17
N LYS A 358 -11.51 -19.00 -20.07
CA LYS A 358 -12.48 -19.66 -20.95
C LYS A 358 -11.86 -20.24 -22.22
N ASP A 359 -10.81 -19.61 -22.73
CA ASP A 359 -10.18 -19.99 -23.99
C ASP A 359 -8.76 -20.52 -23.77
N ILE A 360 -8.60 -21.84 -23.88
CA ILE A 360 -7.31 -22.54 -23.72
C ILE A 360 -6.28 -22.16 -24.79
N ASN A 361 -6.69 -21.48 -25.87
CA ASN A 361 -5.76 -21.01 -26.90
C ASN A 361 -5.10 -19.67 -26.54
N ILE A 362 -5.50 -19.04 -25.42
CA ILE A 362 -4.79 -17.87 -24.89
C ILE A 362 -3.60 -18.37 -24.06
N PRO A 363 -2.35 -18.16 -24.50
CA PRO A 363 -1.19 -18.57 -23.74
C PRO A 363 -1.02 -17.71 -22.48
N LEU A 364 -0.40 -18.30 -21.45
CA LEU A 364 -0.05 -17.58 -20.21
C LEU A 364 1.48 -17.50 -20.07
N LEU A 365 1.97 -16.38 -19.53
CA LEU A 365 3.29 -16.33 -18.89
C LEU A 365 3.09 -16.54 -17.38
N LYS A 366 3.71 -17.59 -16.82
CA LYS A 366 3.88 -17.72 -15.36
C LYS A 366 5.25 -17.20 -14.96
N LEU A 367 5.26 -16.10 -14.22
CA LEU A 367 6.47 -15.44 -13.74
C LEU A 367 6.61 -15.67 -12.23
N ASP A 368 7.63 -16.43 -11.83
CA ASP A 368 8.01 -16.58 -10.41
C ASP A 368 8.73 -15.32 -9.92
N THR A 369 8.06 -14.55 -9.07
CA THR A 369 8.58 -13.29 -8.49
C THR A 369 9.11 -13.46 -7.07
N THR A 370 9.13 -14.68 -6.52
CA THR A 370 9.54 -14.94 -5.12
C THR A 370 10.98 -14.53 -4.80
N GLY A 371 11.85 -14.45 -5.82
CA GLY A 371 13.24 -13.99 -5.69
C GLY A 371 13.43 -12.49 -5.88
N ALA A 372 12.41 -11.78 -6.39
CA ALA A 372 12.47 -10.34 -6.61
C ALA A 372 12.17 -9.59 -5.30
N LYS A 373 12.83 -8.43 -5.11
CA LYS A 373 12.61 -7.55 -3.95
C LYS A 373 11.88 -6.26 -4.31
N ASN A 374 11.25 -6.24 -5.49
CA ASN A 374 10.57 -5.06 -6.02
C ASN A 374 9.15 -5.00 -5.45
N SER A 375 8.68 -3.79 -5.15
CA SER A 375 7.26 -3.59 -4.88
C SER A 375 6.49 -3.53 -6.22
N PHE A 376 5.17 -3.54 -6.13
CA PHE A 376 4.29 -3.31 -7.27
C PHE A 376 3.13 -2.42 -6.84
N TYR A 377 2.50 -1.79 -7.83
CA TYR A 377 1.26 -1.06 -7.66
C TYR A 377 0.09 -1.91 -8.16
N SER A 378 -1.04 -1.78 -7.49
CA SER A 378 -2.30 -2.44 -7.84
C SER A 378 -3.46 -1.48 -7.63
N LYS A 379 -4.46 -1.56 -8.49
CA LYS A 379 -5.71 -0.81 -8.35
C LYS A 379 -6.72 -1.56 -7.47
N HIS A 380 -6.88 -2.87 -7.67
CA HIS A 380 -7.76 -3.71 -6.86
C HIS A 380 -7.18 -5.12 -6.67
N PHE A 381 -7.47 -5.71 -5.51
CA PHE A 381 -7.34 -7.13 -5.23
C PHE A 381 -8.74 -7.75 -5.21
N ILE A 382 -8.99 -8.73 -6.07
CA ILE A 382 -10.28 -9.42 -6.11
C ILE A 382 -10.11 -10.93 -6.11
N ASN A 383 -11.06 -11.61 -5.50
CA ASN A 383 -11.19 -13.05 -5.62
C ASN A 383 -12.22 -13.36 -6.71
N HIS A 384 -11.83 -14.20 -7.67
CA HIS A 384 -12.75 -14.78 -8.64
C HIS A 384 -12.68 -16.30 -8.56
N LYS A 385 -13.74 -16.93 -8.05
CA LYS A 385 -13.88 -18.39 -7.95
C LYS A 385 -12.72 -19.07 -7.20
N GLY A 386 -12.27 -18.47 -6.12
CA GLY A 386 -11.17 -18.97 -5.30
C GLY A 386 -9.77 -18.62 -5.82
N LYS A 387 -9.66 -17.81 -6.88
CA LYS A 387 -8.38 -17.31 -7.39
C LYS A 387 -8.23 -15.83 -7.12
N GLU A 388 -7.08 -15.43 -6.63
CA GLU A 388 -6.73 -14.02 -6.47
C GLU A 388 -6.33 -13.43 -7.83
N VAL A 389 -6.96 -12.31 -8.16
CA VAL A 389 -6.72 -11.52 -9.36
C VAL A 389 -6.34 -10.11 -8.93
N VAL A 390 -5.21 -9.64 -9.44
CA VAL A 390 -4.80 -8.25 -9.26
C VAL A 390 -5.18 -7.47 -10.50
N ILE A 391 -5.95 -6.41 -10.31
CA ILE A 391 -6.39 -5.50 -11.36
C ILE A 391 -5.55 -4.23 -11.34
N GLY A 392 -5.13 -3.77 -12.52
CA GLY A 392 -4.29 -2.58 -12.63
C GLY A 392 -2.86 -2.81 -12.16
N PHE A 393 -2.38 -4.05 -12.20
CA PHE A 393 -1.04 -4.45 -11.80
C PHE A 393 0.00 -3.66 -12.60
N THR A 394 0.89 -2.97 -11.89
CA THR A 394 2.00 -2.22 -12.46
C THR A 394 3.29 -2.54 -11.72
N GLY A 395 4.30 -3.03 -12.44
CA GLY A 395 5.58 -3.42 -11.88
C GLY A 395 6.53 -3.93 -12.95
N SER A 396 7.82 -3.91 -12.65
CA SER A 396 8.84 -4.47 -13.54
C SER A 396 9.71 -5.51 -12.83
N TYR A 397 10.05 -6.55 -13.59
CA TYR A 397 10.85 -7.68 -13.15
C TYR A 397 11.95 -7.97 -14.15
N SER A 398 13.19 -7.96 -13.67
CA SER A 398 14.33 -8.48 -14.42
C SER A 398 14.26 -10.01 -14.46
N VAL A 399 14.48 -10.60 -15.63
CA VAL A 399 14.52 -12.05 -15.83
C VAL A 399 15.75 -12.38 -16.67
N ALA A 400 16.84 -12.78 -16.01
CA ALA A 400 18.13 -13.00 -16.67
C ALA A 400 18.54 -11.79 -17.54
N ASP A 401 18.64 -11.96 -18.85
CA ASP A 401 19.03 -10.91 -19.81
C ASP A 401 17.84 -10.07 -20.33
N GLY A 402 16.63 -10.27 -19.78
CA GLY A 402 15.39 -9.64 -20.21
C GLY A 402 14.61 -8.93 -19.10
N GLU A 403 13.49 -8.32 -19.46
CA GLU A 403 12.61 -7.57 -18.56
C GLU A 403 11.13 -7.86 -18.88
N ALA A 404 10.33 -8.06 -17.83
CA ALA A 404 8.86 -8.06 -17.89
C ALA A 404 8.34 -6.82 -17.17
N ALA A 405 7.78 -5.88 -17.92
CA ALA A 405 7.10 -4.70 -17.39
C ALA A 405 5.59 -4.80 -17.64
N LEU A 406 4.82 -4.66 -16.58
CA LEU A 406 3.35 -4.60 -16.60
C LEU A 406 2.92 -3.18 -16.25
N ASN A 407 1.91 -2.68 -16.96
CA ASN A 407 1.36 -1.34 -16.77
C ASN A 407 -0.17 -1.40 -16.79
N GLY A 408 -0.78 -1.46 -15.61
CA GLY A 408 -2.23 -1.56 -15.48
C GLY A 408 -2.84 -2.90 -15.96
N ALA A 409 -2.06 -3.97 -15.96
CA ALA A 409 -2.49 -5.29 -16.41
C ALA A 409 -3.42 -5.97 -15.38
N ALA A 410 -4.21 -6.95 -15.83
CA ALA A 410 -4.90 -7.88 -14.95
C ALA A 410 -4.16 -9.21 -14.94
N VAL A 411 -3.85 -9.74 -13.76
CA VAL A 411 -3.04 -10.95 -13.59
C VAL A 411 -3.65 -11.85 -12.51
N PHE A 412 -3.53 -13.16 -12.67
CA PHE A 412 -3.69 -14.05 -11.52
C PHE A 412 -2.43 -13.95 -10.66
N MET A 413 -2.61 -13.96 -9.34
CA MET A 413 -1.49 -13.95 -8.41
C MET A 413 -1.67 -15.07 -7.38
N GLU A 414 -0.64 -15.90 -7.23
CA GLU A 414 -0.64 -16.96 -6.23
C GLU A 414 0.78 -17.18 -5.71
N ASN A 415 0.99 -17.06 -4.39
CA ASN A 415 2.25 -17.40 -3.72
C ASN A 415 3.52 -16.79 -4.35
N GLY A 416 3.45 -15.53 -4.81
CA GLY A 416 4.57 -14.87 -5.50
C GLY A 416 4.81 -15.37 -6.92
N GLN A 417 3.79 -15.95 -7.57
CA GLN A 417 3.75 -16.20 -9.00
C GLN A 417 2.68 -15.34 -9.64
N LEU A 418 3.00 -14.74 -10.77
CA LEU A 418 2.06 -14.00 -11.61
C LEU A 418 1.71 -14.86 -12.83
N GLU A 419 0.43 -15.08 -13.10
CA GLU A 419 -0.02 -15.61 -14.39
C GLU A 419 -0.61 -14.48 -15.24
N ILE A 420 0.08 -14.18 -16.33
CA ILE A 420 -0.19 -13.04 -17.20
C ILE A 420 -0.78 -13.58 -18.51
N PRO A 421 -2.05 -13.26 -18.84
CA PRO A 421 -2.61 -13.52 -20.15
C PRO A 421 -1.82 -12.82 -21.26
N LEU A 422 -1.48 -13.56 -22.31
CA LEU A 422 -0.76 -13.05 -23.47
C LEU A 422 -1.66 -13.00 -24.71
N PRO A 423 -1.32 -12.22 -25.74
CA PRO A 423 -1.99 -12.32 -27.05
C PRO A 423 -2.05 -13.76 -27.57
N LYS A 424 -3.15 -14.14 -28.23
CA LYS A 424 -3.40 -15.52 -28.70
C LYS A 424 -2.31 -16.06 -29.65
N ASP A 425 -1.73 -15.17 -30.44
CA ASP A 425 -0.68 -15.44 -31.42
C ASP A 425 0.73 -15.39 -30.83
N THR A 426 0.87 -15.34 -29.51
CA THR A 426 2.17 -15.28 -28.85
C THR A 426 2.93 -16.59 -28.97
N GLU A 427 4.08 -16.53 -29.65
CA GLU A 427 5.05 -17.62 -29.76
C GLU A 427 6.43 -17.18 -29.23
N SER A 428 7.13 -18.12 -28.56
CA SER A 428 8.55 -17.93 -28.22
C SER A 428 9.44 -18.34 -29.40
N ASN A 429 10.40 -17.50 -29.78
CA ASN A 429 11.39 -17.80 -30.80
C ASN A 429 12.70 -18.26 -30.12
N ASP A 430 13.15 -19.48 -30.38
CA ASP A 430 14.35 -20.07 -29.75
C ASP A 430 14.36 -19.98 -28.21
N GLY A 431 13.18 -20.13 -27.60
CA GLY A 431 13.01 -20.02 -26.15
C GLY A 431 13.04 -18.58 -25.61
N ILE A 432 12.97 -17.58 -26.49
CA ILE A 432 12.90 -16.16 -26.13
C ILE A 432 11.49 -15.65 -26.39
N LEU A 433 10.88 -15.06 -25.36
CA LEU A 433 9.57 -14.43 -25.41
C LEU A 433 9.71 -12.92 -25.58
N ASN A 434 8.95 -12.36 -26.52
CA ASN A 434 8.78 -10.93 -26.70
C ASN A 434 7.30 -10.62 -26.87
N VAL A 435 6.79 -9.63 -26.13
CA VAL A 435 5.41 -9.16 -26.19
C VAL A 435 5.44 -7.66 -26.04
N ASP A 436 4.78 -6.93 -26.93
CA ASP A 436 4.66 -5.48 -26.82
C ASP A 436 3.19 -5.10 -27.01
N THR A 437 2.52 -4.86 -25.89
CA THR A 437 1.14 -4.40 -25.82
C THR A 437 1.07 -3.18 -24.92
N GLU A 438 -0.07 -2.49 -24.91
CA GLU A 438 -0.28 -1.33 -24.05
C GLU A 438 -0.04 -1.64 -22.56
N LYS A 439 -0.47 -2.82 -22.10
CA LYS A 439 -0.44 -3.21 -20.67
C LYS A 439 0.69 -4.18 -20.29
N THR A 440 1.30 -4.85 -21.27
CA THR A 440 2.32 -5.88 -21.05
C THR A 440 3.46 -5.70 -22.04
N LYS A 441 4.67 -5.46 -21.52
CA LYS A 441 5.92 -5.37 -22.28
C LYS A 441 6.90 -6.42 -21.77
N ILE A 442 7.18 -7.41 -22.58
CA ILE A 442 8.15 -8.49 -22.32
C ILE A 442 9.24 -8.37 -23.37
N LYS A 443 10.48 -8.20 -22.94
CA LYS A 443 11.62 -8.03 -23.83
C LYS A 443 12.72 -9.03 -23.49
N ASN A 444 13.07 -9.85 -24.47
CA ASN A 444 14.19 -10.80 -24.42
C ASN A 444 14.17 -11.74 -23.22
N ILE A 445 12.98 -12.14 -22.74
CA ILE A 445 12.88 -13.05 -21.60
C ILE A 445 13.07 -14.48 -22.09
N LYS A 446 14.05 -15.18 -21.51
CA LYS A 446 14.21 -16.62 -21.71
C LYS A 446 13.11 -17.38 -20.96
N VAL A 447 12.38 -18.22 -21.67
CA VAL A 447 11.27 -19.01 -21.14
C VAL A 447 11.43 -20.49 -21.45
N SER A 448 10.91 -21.36 -20.58
CA SER A 448 10.53 -22.72 -20.99
C SER A 448 9.07 -22.71 -21.42
N LYS A 449 8.76 -23.51 -22.45
CA LYS A 449 7.38 -23.70 -22.95
C LYS A 449 6.88 -25.06 -22.48
N GLU A 450 5.71 -25.06 -21.86
CA GLU A 450 5.01 -26.25 -21.41
C GLU A 450 3.55 -26.22 -21.88
N THR A 451 2.87 -27.35 -21.73
CA THR A 451 1.43 -27.47 -21.98
C THR A 451 0.79 -27.95 -20.70
N ASP A 452 -0.20 -27.21 -20.20
CA ASP A 452 -0.91 -27.61 -18.99
C ASP A 452 -1.88 -28.77 -19.24
N ALA A 453 -2.53 -29.25 -18.18
CA ALA A 453 -3.47 -30.37 -18.26
C ALA A 453 -4.68 -30.11 -19.18
N SER A 454 -4.99 -28.84 -19.48
CA SER A 454 -6.07 -28.44 -20.38
C SER A 454 -5.64 -28.35 -21.84
N GLY A 455 -4.35 -28.50 -22.14
CA GLY A 455 -3.80 -28.29 -23.48
C GLY A 455 -3.34 -26.86 -23.76
N ARG A 456 -3.34 -25.97 -22.75
CA ARG A 456 -2.93 -24.57 -22.90
C ARG A 456 -1.42 -24.43 -22.93
N THR A 457 -0.91 -23.55 -23.78
CA THR A 457 0.51 -23.17 -23.78
C THR A 457 0.83 -22.29 -22.57
N ILE A 458 1.83 -22.70 -21.79
CA ILE A 458 2.37 -21.96 -20.65
C ILE A 458 3.84 -21.64 -20.90
N TYR A 459 4.21 -20.37 -20.79
CA TYR A 459 5.60 -19.94 -20.73
C TYR A 459 6.00 -19.75 -19.27
N LEU A 460 7.14 -20.30 -18.85
CA LEU A 460 7.65 -20.18 -17.49
C LEU A 460 8.89 -19.29 -17.46
N ALA A 461 8.93 -18.37 -16.51
CA ALA A 461 10.04 -17.47 -16.25
C ALA A 461 10.25 -17.28 -14.75
N LYS A 462 11.46 -16.89 -14.35
CA LYS A 462 11.79 -16.56 -12.95
C LYS A 462 12.48 -15.22 -12.85
N ALA A 463 11.89 -14.30 -12.09
CA ALA A 463 12.48 -13.01 -11.81
C ALA A 463 13.75 -13.16 -10.95
N THR A 464 14.71 -12.30 -11.23
CA THR A 464 15.96 -12.14 -10.47
C THR A 464 15.93 -10.83 -9.70
N SER A 465 16.59 -10.81 -8.55
CA SER A 465 16.78 -9.61 -7.72
C SER A 465 17.72 -8.59 -8.33
#